data_AF-A0A7C3U8X3-F1
#
_entry.id   AF-A0A7C3U8X3-F1
#
_cell.length_a   1.000
_cell.length_b   1.000
_cell.length_c   1.000
_cell.angle_alpha   90.00
_cell.angle_beta   90.00
_cell.angle_gamma   90.00
#
_symmetry.space_group_name_H-M   'P 1'
#
loop_
_entity.id
_entity.type
_entity.pdbx_description
1 polymer ?
#
loop_
_entity_poly.entity_id
_entity_poly.type
_entity_poly.pdbx_seq_one_letter_code
_entity_poly.pdbx_strand_id
1 'polypeptide(L)'
;MTDEQLECHECSAHCEKVVYPAACLAMNCRFLYAFKEDGETYFGCIEKVFPHEINLRSFQEIERGKGGFGVVKVTRQPLPQCSVAVQSCYATGEGPLCRNLYFRRRDRREVQAVDE
;
A
#
# COMPACT_ATOMS: atom_id res chain seq x y z
N MET A 1 -14.98 17.68 -0.51
CA MET A 1 -14.44 16.32 -0.31
C MET A 1 -13.24 16.49 0.58
N THR A 2 -13.29 15.98 1.81
CA THR A 2 -12.22 16.14 2.79
C THR A 2 -11.08 15.20 2.38
N ASP A 3 -9.91 15.77 2.11
CA ASP A 3 -8.70 14.99 1.82
C ASP A 3 -8.34 14.21 3.10
N GLU A 4 -8.31 12.88 3.04
CA GLU A 4 -7.92 12.06 4.20
C GLU A 4 -6.43 12.24 4.50
N GLN A 5 -6.03 12.14 5.75
CA GLN A 5 -4.60 12.18 6.07
C GLN A 5 -3.91 10.91 5.54
N LEU A 6 -2.76 11.06 4.87
CA LEU A 6 -1.89 9.96 4.42
C LEU A 6 -0.78 9.62 5.42
N GLU A 7 -0.52 10.52 6.35
CA GLU A 7 0.40 10.33 7.47
C GLU A 7 -0.18 10.85 8.78
N CYS A 8 0.22 10.25 9.89
CA CYS A 8 -0.10 10.70 11.24
C CYS A 8 1.18 10.80 12.09
N HIS A 9 1.44 11.99 12.62
CA HIS A 9 2.61 12.32 13.45
C HIS A 9 2.26 12.56 14.93
N GLU A 10 0.98 12.43 15.31
CA GLU A 10 0.49 12.71 16.67
C GLU A 10 0.78 11.57 17.67
N CYS A 11 1.24 10.43 17.16
CA CYS A 11 1.50 9.22 17.94
C CYS A 11 2.98 9.12 18.30
N SER A 12 3.33 8.21 19.23
CA SER A 12 4.74 7.88 19.54
C SER A 12 5.50 7.16 18.40
N ALA A 13 4.86 7.04 17.24
CA ALA A 13 5.40 6.48 16.01
C ALA A 13 4.84 7.28 14.82
N HIS A 14 5.65 7.46 13.78
CA HIS A 14 5.23 8.07 12.53
C HIS A 14 4.42 7.04 11.73
N CYS A 15 3.14 7.29 11.53
CA CYS A 15 2.25 6.34 10.89
C CYS A 15 1.96 6.76 9.45
N GLU A 16 2.02 5.82 8.53
CA GLU A 16 1.87 6.06 7.09
C GLU A 16 0.80 5.13 6.51
N LYS A 17 -0.01 5.64 5.58
CA LYS A 17 -0.85 4.79 4.74
C LYS A 17 0.04 4.11 3.70
N VAL A 18 -0.12 2.80 3.58
CA VAL A 18 0.65 1.96 2.66
C VAL A 18 -0.29 1.11 1.81
N VAL A 19 0.13 0.77 0.60
CA VAL A 19 -0.61 -0.08 -0.34
C VAL A 19 0.19 -1.33 -0.64
N TYR A 20 -0.49 -2.41 -1.05
CA TYR A 20 0.13 -3.67 -1.46
C TYR A 20 0.18 -3.77 -3.01
N PRO A 21 1.35 -3.57 -3.66
CA PRO A 21 1.46 -3.73 -5.11
C PRO A 21 1.10 -5.14 -5.60
N ALA A 22 1.44 -6.16 -4.81
CA ALA A 22 1.05 -7.56 -5.07
C ALA A 22 -0.47 -7.73 -5.22
N ALA A 23 -1.25 -7.07 -4.36
CA ALA A 23 -2.71 -7.10 -4.45
C ALA A 23 -3.23 -6.41 -5.71
N CYS A 24 -2.59 -5.32 -6.16
CA CYS A 24 -2.96 -4.66 -7.42
C CYS A 24 -2.79 -5.58 -8.63
N LEU A 25 -1.72 -6.39 -8.65
CA LEU A 25 -1.47 -7.39 -9.69
C LEU A 25 -2.44 -8.58 -9.57
N ALA A 26 -2.61 -9.13 -8.38
CA ALA A 26 -3.49 -10.29 -8.14
C ALA A 26 -4.96 -9.99 -8.46
N MET A 27 -5.43 -8.77 -8.19
CA MET A 27 -6.80 -8.33 -8.50
C MET A 27 -6.97 -7.83 -9.94
N ASN A 28 -5.90 -7.84 -10.75
CA ASN A 28 -5.88 -7.26 -12.09
C ASN A 28 -6.48 -5.84 -12.13
N CYS A 29 -5.98 -4.97 -11.23
CA CYS A 29 -6.53 -3.65 -11.01
C CYS A 29 -6.60 -2.84 -12.32
N ARG A 30 -7.78 -2.29 -12.64
CA ARG A 30 -8.01 -1.52 -13.89
C ARG A 30 -7.13 -0.27 -14.05
N PHE A 31 -6.55 0.21 -12.95
CA PHE A 31 -5.68 1.38 -12.94
C PHE A 31 -4.19 1.00 -12.95
N LEU A 32 -3.87 -0.29 -13.01
CA LEU A 32 -2.52 -0.76 -13.18
C LEU A 32 -2.15 -0.63 -14.66
N TYR A 33 -1.00 -0.02 -14.94
CA TYR A 33 -0.41 -0.02 -16.28
C TYR A 33 0.95 -0.68 -16.22
N ALA A 34 1.39 -1.20 -17.37
CA ALA A 34 2.74 -1.70 -17.55
C ALA A 34 3.31 -1.19 -18.86
N PHE A 35 4.61 -0.97 -18.89
CA PHE A 35 5.35 -0.56 -20.09
C PHE A 35 6.74 -1.22 -20.09
N LYS A 36 7.40 -1.18 -21.24
CA LYS A 36 8.76 -1.68 -21.40
C LYS A 36 9.72 -0.53 -21.65
N GLU A 37 10.85 -0.57 -20.97
CA GLU A 37 11.96 0.38 -21.12
C GLU A 37 13.27 -0.41 -20.98
N ASP A 38 14.18 -0.22 -21.94
CA ASP A 38 15.48 -0.92 -21.98
C ASP A 38 15.41 -2.45 -21.85
N GLY A 39 14.35 -3.05 -22.39
CA GLY A 39 14.11 -4.51 -22.33
C GLY A 39 13.51 -5.01 -21.02
N GLU A 40 13.37 -4.15 -20.02
CA GLU A 40 12.76 -4.43 -18.73
C GLU A 40 11.29 -4.00 -18.72
N THR A 41 10.45 -4.71 -17.96
CA THR A 41 9.03 -4.37 -17.81
C THR A 41 8.80 -3.72 -16.47
N TYR A 42 8.16 -2.56 -16.48
CA TYR A 42 7.79 -1.81 -15.29
C TYR A 42 6.29 -1.72 -15.20
N PHE A 43 5.76 -1.64 -13.98
CA PHE A 43 4.34 -1.41 -13.74
C PHE A 43 4.10 -0.30 -12.72
N GLY A 44 2.98 0.39 -12.85
CA GLY A 44 2.62 1.52 -12.02
C GLY A 44 1.12 1.70 -11.91
N CYS A 45 0.70 2.66 -11.09
CA CYS A 45 -0.71 3.04 -10.96
C CYS A 45 -0.97 4.35 -11.71
N ILE A 46 -1.97 4.37 -12.59
CA ILE A 46 -2.37 5.55 -13.36
C ILE A 46 -2.75 6.71 -12.41
N GLU A 47 -3.46 6.40 -11.33
CA GLU A 47 -3.87 7.36 -10.30
C GLU A 47 -2.69 7.84 -9.42
N LYS A 48 -1.51 7.22 -9.57
CA LYS A 48 -0.29 7.50 -8.78
C LYS A 48 -0.51 7.37 -7.26
N VAL A 49 -1.28 6.36 -6.85
CA VAL A 49 -1.46 6.01 -5.42
C VAL A 49 -0.10 5.71 -4.78
N PHE A 50 0.75 4.96 -5.48
CA PHE A 50 2.18 4.87 -5.19
C PHE A 50 2.96 5.59 -6.30
N PRO A 51 4.06 6.28 -5.97
CA PRO A 51 4.69 7.23 -6.88
C PRO A 51 5.57 6.57 -7.94
N HIS A 52 6.16 5.41 -7.63
CA HIS A 52 7.21 4.80 -8.43
C HIS A 52 6.70 3.64 -9.28
N GLU A 53 7.19 3.57 -10.50
CA GLU A 53 7.10 2.40 -11.35
C GLU A 53 8.05 1.31 -10.84
N ILE A 54 7.52 0.10 -10.66
CA ILE A 54 8.25 -1.02 -10.08
C ILE A 54 8.65 -1.97 -11.20
N ASN A 55 9.92 -2.38 -11.24
CA ASN A 55 10.38 -3.40 -12.18
C ASN A 55 9.68 -4.73 -11.86
N LEU A 56 8.98 -5.30 -12.85
CA LEU A 56 8.17 -6.50 -12.70
C LEU A 56 9.00 -7.75 -12.39
N ARG A 57 10.18 -7.88 -13.00
CA ARG A 57 11.07 -9.03 -12.77
C ARG A 57 11.60 -9.01 -11.35
N SER A 58 12.20 -7.90 -10.93
CA SER A 58 12.71 -7.73 -9.56
C SER A 58 11.60 -7.88 -8.52
N PHE A 59 10.41 -7.34 -8.81
CA PHE A 59 9.24 -7.53 -7.96
C PHE A 59 8.89 -9.01 -7.78
N GLN A 60 8.79 -9.77 -8.87
CA GLN A 60 8.46 -11.20 -8.81
C GLN A 60 9.52 -12.05 -8.10
N GLU A 61 10.80 -11.68 -8.23
CA GLU A 61 11.90 -12.34 -7.53
C GLU A 61 11.80 -12.14 -6.01
N ILE A 62 11.53 -10.91 -5.57
CA ILE A 62 11.35 -10.59 -4.15
C ILE A 62 10.05 -11.21 -3.60
N GLU A 63 8.97 -11.18 -4.37
CA GLU A 63 7.66 -11.72 -3.96
C GLU A 63 7.72 -13.23 -3.65
N ARG A 64 8.61 -13.97 -4.32
CA ARG A 64 8.85 -15.40 -4.04
C ARG A 64 9.66 -15.66 -2.78
N GLY A 65 10.33 -14.64 -2.25
CA GLY A 65 11.15 -14.72 -1.04
C GLY A 65 10.31 -14.87 0.22
N LYS A 66 10.98 -15.18 1.35
CA LYS A 66 10.32 -15.19 2.66
C LYS A 66 9.94 -13.76 3.05
N GLY A 67 8.64 -13.47 3.01
CA GLY A 67 8.07 -12.17 3.39
C GLY A 67 7.47 -11.36 2.25
N GLY A 68 7.66 -11.78 1.00
CA GLY A 68 7.17 -11.08 -0.19
C GLY A 68 7.84 -9.72 -0.42
N PHE A 69 7.36 -8.97 -1.41
CA PHE A 69 7.80 -7.60 -1.69
C PHE A 69 7.38 -6.62 -0.58
N GLY A 70 6.25 -6.89 0.07
CA GLY A 70 5.71 -6.07 1.15
C GLY A 70 4.85 -4.93 0.64
N VAL A 71 4.99 -3.77 1.28
CA VAL A 71 4.10 -2.61 1.11
C VAL A 71 4.87 -1.39 0.61
N VAL A 72 4.15 -0.48 -0.05
CA VAL A 72 4.70 0.79 -0.54
C VAL A 72 3.91 1.95 0.06
N LYS A 73 4.63 2.97 0.51
CA LYS A 73 4.03 4.21 0.99
C LYS A 73 3.16 4.87 -0.08
N VAL A 74 1.98 5.29 0.35
CA VAL A 74 1.01 5.99 -0.49
C VAL A 74 1.34 7.49 -0.54
N THR A 75 1.30 8.08 -1.73
CA THR A 75 1.54 9.53 -1.93
C THR A 75 0.31 10.29 -2.41
N ARG A 76 -0.78 9.59 -2.74
CA ARG A 76 -2.07 10.16 -3.14
C ARG A 76 -3.22 9.34 -2.56
N GLN A 77 -4.43 9.90 -2.51
CA GLN A 77 -5.56 9.16 -1.96
C GLN A 77 -5.76 7.80 -2.63
N PRO A 78 -5.72 6.69 -1.86
CA PRO A 78 -6.02 5.39 -2.40
C PRO A 78 -7.50 5.31 -2.77
N LEU A 79 -7.80 4.56 -3.82
CA LEU A 79 -9.19 4.34 -4.23
C LEU A 79 -9.87 3.29 -3.34
N PRO A 80 -11.22 3.22 -3.28
CA PRO A 80 -11.95 2.29 -2.43
C PRO A 80 -11.67 0.80 -2.67
N GLN A 81 -11.09 0.43 -3.81
CA GLN A 81 -10.68 -0.95 -4.11
C GLN A 81 -9.20 -1.25 -3.81
N CYS A 82 -8.41 -0.24 -3.45
CA CYS A 82 -7.00 -0.44 -3.11
C CYS A 82 -6.88 -1.20 -1.79
N SER A 83 -6.00 -2.20 -1.74
CA SER A 83 -5.63 -2.85 -0.49
C SER A 83 -4.68 -1.93 0.28
N VAL A 84 -5.19 -1.30 1.34
CA VAL A 84 -4.47 -0.30 2.14
C VAL A 84 -4.32 -0.80 3.57
N ALA A 85 -3.17 -0.51 4.16
CA ALA A 85 -2.91 -0.68 5.58
C ALA A 85 -2.31 0.61 6.17
N VAL A 86 -2.26 0.66 7.50
CA VAL A 86 -1.48 1.65 8.24
C VAL A 86 -0.25 0.95 8.78
N GLN A 87 0.93 1.46 8.44
CA GLN A 87 2.19 1.01 9.00
C GLN A 87 2.73 2.07 9.94
N SER A 88 3.29 1.64 11.07
CA SER A 88 4.03 2.53 11.97
C SER A 88 5.52 2.41 11.71
N CYS A 89 6.13 3.53 11.36
CA CYS A 89 7.55 3.73 11.18
C CYS A 89 8.13 4.42 12.42
N TYR A 90 9.43 4.20 12.66
CA TYR A 90 10.20 4.90 13.70
C TYR A 90 9.53 4.90 15.09
N ALA A 91 9.03 3.74 15.53
CA ALA A 91 8.37 3.63 16.84
C ALA A 91 9.36 3.98 17.96
N THR A 92 8.98 4.91 18.82
CA THR A 92 9.72 5.27 20.04
C THR A 92 8.89 4.89 21.26
N GLY A 93 9.46 4.02 22.12
CA GLY A 93 8.80 3.55 23.35
C GLY A 93 7.76 2.43 23.16
N GLU A 94 7.05 2.09 24.24
CA GLU A 94 6.12 0.94 24.34
C GLU A 94 4.64 1.34 24.09
N GLY A 95 4.41 2.50 23.48
CA GLY A 95 3.05 2.97 23.15
C GLY A 95 2.38 2.10 22.07
N PRO A 96 1.04 2.01 22.06
CA PRO A 96 0.33 1.36 20.97
C PRO A 96 0.63 2.06 19.64
N LEU A 97 0.81 1.26 18.59
CA LEU A 97 0.90 1.70 17.19
C LEU A 97 -0.30 2.63 16.87
N CYS A 98 -0.16 3.59 15.96
CA CYS A 98 -1.12 4.68 15.63
C CYS A 98 -2.39 4.82 16.52
N ARG A 99 -2.50 5.83 17.40
CA ARG A 99 -3.71 6.06 18.21
C ARG A 99 -4.82 6.85 17.51
N ASN A 100 -4.51 7.47 16.36
CA ASN A 100 -5.48 8.29 15.64
C ASN A 100 -6.54 7.37 14.97
N LEU A 101 -7.73 7.33 15.55
CA LEU A 101 -8.83 6.48 15.09
C LEU A 101 -9.32 6.87 13.69
N TYR A 102 -9.28 8.15 13.33
CA TYR A 102 -9.69 8.61 11.99
C TYR A 102 -8.68 8.16 10.93
N PHE A 103 -7.39 8.19 11.25
CA PHE A 103 -6.35 7.66 10.37
C PHE A 103 -6.42 6.13 10.22
N ARG A 104 -6.79 5.43 11.29
CA ARG A 104 -7.00 3.98 11.30
C ARG A 104 -8.29 3.52 10.67
N ARG A 105 -9.27 4.40 10.40
CA ARG A 105 -10.55 3.99 9.82
C ARG A 105 -10.27 3.34 8.46
N ARG A 106 -10.28 2.01 8.46
CA ARG A 106 -10.39 1.19 7.25
C ARG A 106 -11.66 1.63 6.57
N ASP A 107 -11.56 2.28 5.42
CA ASP A 107 -12.70 2.30 4.52
C ASP A 107 -12.99 0.84 4.16
N ARG A 108 -14.10 0.38 4.70
CA ARG A 108 -14.48 -1.01 4.91
C ARG A 108 -14.84 -1.64 3.57
N ARG A 109 -13.95 -2.48 3.02
CA ARG A 109 -14.41 -3.76 2.46
C ARG A 109 -14.09 -4.82 3.50
N GLU A 110 -15.11 -5.28 4.19
CA GLU A 110 -15.04 -6.54 4.92
C GLU A 110 -14.59 -7.62 3.93
N VAL A 111 -13.37 -8.12 4.12
CA VAL A 111 -13.00 -9.41 3.56
C VAL A 111 -13.89 -10.40 4.29
N GLN A 112 -14.94 -10.88 3.64
CA GLN A 112 -15.63 -12.08 4.11
C GLN A 112 -14.59 -13.18 4.16
N ALA A 113 -14.38 -13.74 5.35
CA ALA A 113 -13.70 -15.02 5.47
C ALA A 113 -14.49 -16.02 4.61
N VAL A 114 -13.82 -16.63 3.65
CA VAL A 114 -14.31 -17.83 3.00
C VAL A 114 -13.92 -18.95 3.94
N ASP A 115 -14.85 -19.38 4.78
CA ASP A 115 -14.72 -20.64 5.51
C ASP A 115 -15.01 -21.80 4.52
N GLU A 116 -14.16 -22.83 4.56
CA GLU A 116 -14.30 -24.10 3.83
C GLU A 116 -15.46 -24.97 4.35
#